data_AF-A0A1H9L3F7-F1
#
_entry.id   AF-A0A1H9L3F7-F1
#
_cell.length_a   1.000
_cell.length_b   1.000
_cell.length_c   1.000
_cell.angle_alpha   90.00
_cell.angle_beta   90.00
_cell.angle_gamma   90.00
#
_symmetry.space_group_name_H-M   'P 1'
#
loop_
_entity.id
_entity.type
_entity.pdbx_description
1 polymer ?
#
loop_
_entity_poly.entity_id
_entity_poly.type
_entity_poly.pdbx_seq_one_letter_code
_entity_poly.pdbx_strand_id
1 'polypeptide(L)'
;MAHTGGPVQIPDRTTVTIYPKPEEVIRDTIIVFPADSELKPVYAVFNKPYGETNAKGKYSNRPYNPDKAGGPTKNLDWKGISIDQIGVDKVKLHTSRFGDSPDNKVMIDRLESILKGELQPTDIDKRYYSHELRELERYHALGVPDGVEDESVWNDAHTATLEDYKVNEKKSHYILQRLKKPMKQQS
;
A
#
# COMPACT_ATOMS: atom_id res chain seq x y z
N MET A 1 -10.64 18.86 15.45
CA MET A 1 -11.01 17.49 15.01
C MET A 1 -10.44 16.52 16.01
N ALA A 2 -11.20 15.52 16.46
CA ALA A 2 -10.69 14.47 17.35
C ALA A 2 -10.11 13.31 16.52
N HIS A 3 -9.04 12.69 17.00
CA HIS A 3 -8.47 11.50 16.36
C HIS A 3 -9.44 10.32 16.53
N THR A 4 -9.87 9.71 15.43
CA THR A 4 -10.79 8.55 15.40
C THR A 4 -10.11 7.25 14.93
N GLY A 5 -8.78 7.25 14.78
CA GLY A 5 -7.99 6.10 14.34
C GLY A 5 -7.67 5.10 15.47
N GLY A 6 -6.77 4.14 15.18
CA GLY A 6 -6.30 3.14 16.14
C GLY A 6 -5.61 3.74 17.38
N PRO A 7 -5.34 2.93 18.42
CA PRO A 7 -4.73 3.42 19.65
C PRO A 7 -3.34 4.03 19.37
N VAL A 8 -3.07 5.19 19.97
CA VAL A 8 -1.73 5.77 19.98
C VAL A 8 -0.87 4.91 20.91
N GLN A 9 0.12 4.22 20.37
CA GLN A 9 1.10 3.47 21.15
C GLN A 9 2.43 4.24 21.15
N ILE A 10 2.94 4.52 22.35
CA ILE A 10 4.28 5.07 22.52
C ILE A 10 5.20 3.87 22.77
N PRO A 11 6.24 3.63 21.95
CA PRO A 11 7.16 2.53 22.19
C PRO A 11 7.91 2.75 23.52
N ASP A 12 7.90 1.76 24.40
CA ASP A 12 8.58 1.79 25.71
C ASP A 12 10.08 1.44 25.64
N ARG A 13 10.64 1.30 24.44
CA ARG A 13 12.03 0.85 24.23
C ARG A 13 12.85 1.88 23.50
N THR A 14 13.96 2.27 24.12
CA THR A 14 15.02 3.04 23.47
C THR A 14 15.76 2.15 22.48
N THR A 15 15.73 2.50 21.20
CA THR A 15 16.54 1.86 20.17
C THR A 15 17.80 2.67 19.94
N VAL A 16 18.96 2.02 19.84
CA VAL A 16 20.23 2.68 19.52
C VAL A 16 20.26 2.99 18.02
N THR A 17 20.43 4.27 17.68
CA THR A 17 20.64 4.69 16.28
C THR A 17 22.07 4.34 15.85
N ILE A 18 22.22 3.53 14.81
CA ILE A 18 23.50 3.15 14.21
C ILE A 18 23.69 3.91 12.88
N TYR A 19 24.90 4.40 12.61
CA TYR A 19 25.25 5.15 11.39
C TYR A 19 26.08 4.31 10.42
N PRO A 20 26.01 4.58 9.09
CA PRO A 20 25.27 5.66 8.44
C PRO A 20 23.78 5.32 8.27
N LYS A 21 22.92 6.28 8.63
CA LYS A 21 21.48 6.23 8.36
C LYS A 21 21.21 6.91 7.01
N PRO A 22 20.24 6.46 6.20
CA PRO A 22 19.73 7.25 5.10
C PRO A 22 19.38 8.67 5.58
N GLU A 23 19.67 9.68 4.75
CA GLU A 23 19.42 11.08 5.09
C GLU A 23 17.91 11.31 5.30
N GLU A 24 17.49 11.49 6.55
CA GLU A 24 16.09 11.79 6.88
C GLU A 24 15.85 13.29 6.76
N VAL A 25 14.97 13.68 5.83
CA VAL A 25 14.47 15.06 5.76
C VAL A 25 13.42 15.26 6.85
N ILE A 26 13.88 15.64 8.04
CA ILE A 26 13.02 16.04 9.15
C ILE A 26 12.46 17.43 8.83
N ARG A 27 11.12 17.54 8.74
CA ARG A 27 10.44 18.82 8.66
C ARG A 27 9.87 19.13 10.03
N ASP A 28 10.45 20.07 10.75
CA ASP A 28 10.00 20.45 12.09
C ASP A 28 9.80 21.96 12.23
N THR A 29 9.08 22.36 13.28
CA THR A 29 8.93 23.76 13.65
C THR A 29 8.58 23.87 15.14
N ILE A 30 8.81 25.05 15.70
CA ILE A 30 8.22 25.44 16.98
C ILE A 30 6.97 26.27 16.68
N ILE A 31 5.82 25.82 17.16
CA ILE A 31 4.56 26.57 17.09
C ILE A 31 4.50 27.47 18.32
N VAL A 32 4.56 28.78 18.09
CA VAL A 32 4.39 29.82 19.12
C VAL A 32 2.95 30.34 19.04
N PHE A 33 2.23 30.29 20.16
CA PHE A 33 0.84 30.74 20.24
C PHE A 33 0.77 32.23 20.61
N PRO A 34 -0.37 32.90 20.35
CA PRO A 34 -0.62 34.25 20.85
C PRO A 34 -0.37 34.36 22.36
N ALA A 35 0.14 35.51 22.81
CA ALA A 35 0.57 35.71 24.19
C ALA A 35 -0.58 35.57 25.21
N ASP A 36 -1.82 35.84 24.79
CA ASP A 36 -3.05 35.71 25.57
C ASP A 36 -3.61 34.27 25.63
N SER A 37 -3.00 33.31 24.93
CA SER A 37 -3.44 31.91 24.95
C SER A 37 -2.99 31.13 26.20
N GLU A 38 -2.01 31.65 26.95
CA GLU A 38 -1.33 30.96 28.05
C GLU A 38 -0.65 29.62 27.66
N LEU A 39 -0.61 29.28 26.37
CA LEU A 39 -0.02 28.05 25.86
C LEU A 39 1.50 28.20 25.70
N LYS A 40 2.24 27.21 26.19
CA LYS A 40 3.68 27.10 25.94
C LYS A 40 3.93 26.76 24.46
N PRO A 41 5.05 27.22 23.87
CA PRO A 41 5.44 26.78 22.53
C PRO A 41 5.51 25.26 22.42
N VAL A 42 5.06 24.71 21.28
CA VAL A 42 5.05 23.27 21.02
C VAL A 42 6.04 22.95 19.89
N TYR A 43 6.91 21.99 20.13
CA TYR A 43 7.75 21.42 19.08
C TYR A 43 6.93 20.42 18.26
N ALA A 44 6.88 20.63 16.94
CA ALA A 44 6.13 19.81 16.01
C ALA A 44 7.06 19.22 14.95
N VAL A 45 6.95 17.91 14.73
CA VAL A 45 7.67 17.18 13.68
C VAL A 45 6.65 16.65 12.67
N PHE A 46 6.86 16.97 11.41
CA PHE A 46 6.05 16.51 10.28
C PHE A 46 6.82 15.40 9.56
N ASN A 47 6.31 14.18 9.66
CA ASN A 47 6.84 13.07 8.86
C ASN A 47 6.14 13.03 7.50
N LYS A 48 6.92 12.86 6.43
CA LYS A 48 6.44 12.41 5.12
C LYS A 48 6.92 10.98 4.91
N PRO A 49 6.23 9.96 5.46
CA PRO A 49 6.70 8.58 5.42
C PRO A 49 6.85 8.03 4.00
N TYR A 50 6.27 8.71 3.00
CA TYR A 50 6.24 8.31 1.61
C TYR A 50 7.02 9.26 0.67
N GLY A 51 7.94 10.05 1.23
CA GLY A 51 8.75 10.99 0.46
C GLY A 51 7.97 12.18 -0.11
N GLU A 52 8.55 12.84 -1.11
CA GLU A 52 7.96 14.00 -1.78
C GLU A 52 7.02 13.60 -2.92
N THR A 53 5.76 14.00 -2.79
CA THR A 53 4.70 13.80 -3.78
C THR A 53 4.39 15.11 -4.51
N ASN A 54 4.11 15.03 -5.81
CA ASN A 54 3.84 16.20 -6.67
C ASN A 54 2.54 16.07 -7.49
N ALA A 55 1.86 14.92 -7.41
CA ALA A 55 0.60 14.66 -8.09
C ALA A 55 -0.39 13.98 -7.13
N LYS A 56 -1.66 13.93 -7.56
CA LYS A 56 -2.72 13.18 -6.87
C LYS A 56 -3.38 12.23 -7.86
N GLY A 57 -3.45 10.96 -7.50
CA GLY A 57 -4.14 9.93 -8.30
C GLY A 57 -5.61 10.28 -8.50
N LYS A 58 -6.12 10.12 -9.72
CA LYS A 58 -7.50 10.42 -10.10
C LYS A 58 -8.48 9.41 -9.51
N TYR A 59 -8.10 8.13 -9.46
CA TYR A 59 -8.98 7.05 -9.01
C TYR A 59 -8.75 6.69 -7.53
N SER A 60 -7.49 6.64 -7.12
CA SER A 60 -7.08 6.35 -5.74
C SER A 60 -7.28 7.55 -4.80
N ASN A 61 -7.20 8.78 -5.31
CA ASN A 61 -7.08 10.03 -4.53
C ASN A 61 -5.83 10.11 -3.65
N ARG A 62 -4.83 9.26 -3.87
CA ARG A 62 -3.58 9.26 -3.11
C ARG A 62 -2.59 10.28 -3.68
N PRO A 63 -1.88 11.05 -2.83
CA PRO A 63 -0.74 11.82 -3.29
C PRO A 63 0.41 10.87 -3.66
N TYR A 64 1.09 11.13 -4.78
CA TYR A 64 2.25 10.34 -5.23
C TYR A 64 3.15 11.16 -6.16
N ASN A 65 4.28 10.59 -6.53
CA ASN A 65 5.21 11.14 -7.53
C ASN A 65 5.28 10.22 -8.77
N PRO A 66 4.70 10.61 -9.92
CA PRO A 66 4.72 9.80 -11.14
C PRO A 66 6.13 9.52 -11.67
N ASP A 67 7.08 10.43 -11.42
CA ASP A 67 8.47 10.29 -11.89
C ASP A 67 9.25 9.25 -11.08
N LYS A 68 8.75 8.89 -9.88
CA LYS A 68 9.34 7.88 -8.99
C LYS A 68 8.54 6.57 -8.95
N ALA A 69 7.58 6.39 -9.86
CA ALA A 69 6.65 5.27 -9.83
C ALA A 69 7.09 4.03 -10.65
N GLY A 70 8.33 3.97 -11.13
CA GLY A 70 8.80 2.86 -11.97
C GLY A 70 8.17 2.84 -13.36
N GLY A 71 7.95 4.03 -13.94
CA GLY A 71 7.41 4.23 -15.29
C GLY A 71 6.03 4.91 -15.32
N PRO A 72 5.54 5.29 -16.51
CA PRO A 72 4.28 6.01 -16.65
C PRO A 72 3.07 5.15 -16.28
N THR A 73 1.98 5.80 -15.89
CA THR A 73 0.67 5.14 -15.75
C THR A 73 0.08 4.83 -17.13
N LYS A 74 -0.68 3.74 -17.22
CA LYS A 74 -1.32 3.23 -18.43
C LYS A 74 -2.83 3.10 -18.19
N ASN A 75 -3.61 3.01 -19.26
CA ASN A 75 -5.04 2.76 -19.16
C ASN A 75 -5.33 1.25 -19.29
N LEU A 76 -5.15 0.49 -18.21
CA LEU A 76 -5.27 -0.97 -18.20
C LEU A 76 -6.65 -1.45 -17.72
N ASP A 77 -6.95 -2.73 -17.99
CA ASP A 77 -8.14 -3.45 -17.55
C ASP A 77 -7.75 -4.88 -17.12
N TRP A 78 -8.33 -5.37 -16.02
CA TRP A 78 -8.09 -6.69 -15.45
C TRP A 78 -9.01 -7.78 -16.02
N LYS A 79 -10.12 -7.41 -16.67
CA LYS A 79 -11.20 -8.34 -17.03
C LYS A 79 -10.74 -9.52 -17.90
N GLY A 80 -9.84 -9.24 -18.85
CA GLY A 80 -9.31 -10.22 -19.80
C GLY A 80 -8.15 -11.06 -19.30
N ILE A 81 -7.68 -10.85 -18.07
CA ILE A 81 -6.52 -11.57 -17.54
C ILE A 81 -6.92 -12.97 -17.07
N SER A 82 -6.09 -13.95 -17.42
CA SER A 82 -6.11 -15.31 -16.89
C SER A 82 -5.12 -15.42 -15.72
N ILE A 83 -5.54 -16.12 -14.67
CA ILE A 83 -4.69 -16.41 -13.51
C ILE A 83 -3.96 -17.72 -13.80
N ASP A 84 -2.63 -17.71 -13.70
CA ASP A 84 -1.78 -18.86 -13.92
C ASP A 84 -0.74 -19.03 -12.79
N GLN A 85 -0.05 -20.17 -12.79
CA GLN A 85 0.90 -20.51 -11.73
C GLN A 85 2.04 -19.49 -11.64
N ILE A 86 2.59 -19.06 -12.78
CA ILE A 86 3.74 -18.14 -12.84
C ILE A 86 3.36 -16.79 -12.22
N GLY A 87 2.18 -16.27 -12.53
CA GLY A 87 1.73 -15.02 -11.96
C GLY A 87 1.38 -15.15 -10.48
N VAL A 88 0.81 -16.26 -10.03
CA VAL A 88 0.56 -16.46 -8.59
C VAL A 88 1.87 -16.55 -7.82
N ASP A 89 2.91 -17.17 -8.38
CA ASP A 89 4.24 -17.22 -7.76
C ASP A 89 4.85 -15.81 -7.66
N LYS A 90 4.67 -14.98 -8.70
CA LYS A 90 5.08 -13.56 -8.66
C LYS A 90 4.27 -12.73 -7.64
N VAL A 91 2.98 -12.98 -7.49
CA VAL A 91 2.14 -12.34 -6.46
C VAL A 91 2.68 -12.68 -5.07
N LYS A 92 3.02 -13.94 -4.82
CA LYS A 92 3.62 -14.36 -3.54
C LYS A 92 4.98 -13.71 -3.31
N LEU A 93 5.83 -13.67 -4.32
CA LEU A 93 7.14 -13.01 -4.28
C LEU A 93 7.03 -11.50 -4.01
N HIS A 94 6.04 -10.85 -4.62
CA HIS A 94 5.79 -9.43 -4.38
C HIS A 94 5.32 -9.20 -2.95
N THR A 95 4.25 -9.88 -2.56
CA THR A 95 3.58 -9.65 -1.27
C THR A 95 4.39 -10.10 -0.05
N SER A 96 5.33 -11.04 -0.21
CA SER A 96 6.17 -11.52 0.90
C SER A 96 7.08 -10.43 1.49
N ARG A 97 7.35 -9.34 0.75
CA ARG A 97 8.19 -8.24 1.24
C ARG A 97 7.54 -7.43 2.36
N PHE A 98 6.21 -7.47 2.47
CA PHE A 98 5.44 -6.63 3.41
C PHE A 98 5.09 -7.36 4.73
N GLY A 99 5.68 -8.53 4.97
CA GLY A 99 5.37 -9.37 6.14
C GLY A 99 3.96 -9.97 6.13
N ASP A 100 3.51 -10.40 7.32
CA ASP A 100 2.22 -11.08 7.47
C ASP A 100 1.03 -10.11 7.35
N SER A 101 0.34 -10.15 6.22
CA SER A 101 -0.91 -9.43 5.97
C SER A 101 -2.09 -10.40 5.90
N PRO A 102 -3.09 -10.29 6.80
CA PRO A 102 -4.31 -11.09 6.74
C PRO A 102 -5.14 -10.85 5.46
N ASP A 103 -5.00 -9.69 4.81
CA ASP A 103 -5.65 -9.41 3.52
C ASP A 103 -4.94 -10.17 2.39
N ASN A 104 -3.60 -10.12 2.36
CA ASN A 104 -2.79 -10.81 1.34
C ASN A 104 -2.98 -12.34 1.43
N LYS A 105 -3.02 -12.88 2.65
CA LYS A 105 -3.25 -14.31 2.87
C LYS A 105 -4.56 -14.79 2.25
N VAL A 106 -5.66 -14.07 2.52
CA VAL A 106 -6.98 -14.42 1.95
C VAL A 106 -6.96 -14.38 0.44
N MET A 107 -6.30 -13.39 -0.15
CA MET A 107 -6.23 -13.29 -1.61
C MET A 107 -5.34 -14.35 -2.24
N ILE A 108 -4.19 -14.69 -1.63
CA ILE A 108 -3.33 -15.78 -2.08
C ILE A 108 -4.07 -17.12 -2.01
N ASP A 109 -4.76 -17.42 -0.89
CA ASP A 109 -5.54 -18.65 -0.75
C ASP A 109 -6.60 -18.77 -1.85
N ARG A 110 -7.26 -17.66 -2.20
CA ARG A 110 -8.24 -17.62 -3.31
C ARG A 110 -7.60 -17.86 -4.67
N LEU A 111 -6.44 -17.25 -4.94
CA LEU A 111 -5.70 -17.47 -6.18
C LEU A 111 -5.27 -18.95 -6.32
N GLU A 112 -4.85 -19.58 -5.23
CA GLU A 112 -4.52 -21.02 -5.22
C GLU A 112 -5.74 -21.91 -5.48
N SER A 113 -6.88 -21.63 -4.86
CA SER A 113 -8.12 -22.37 -5.16
C SER A 113 -8.59 -22.18 -6.60
N ILE A 114 -8.34 -21.02 -7.21
CA ILE A 114 -8.60 -20.79 -8.66
C ILE A 114 -7.69 -21.69 -9.51
N LEU A 115 -6.40 -21.78 -9.18
CA LEU A 115 -5.46 -22.66 -9.90
C LEU A 115 -5.83 -24.14 -9.79
N LYS A 116 -6.40 -24.56 -8.66
CA LYS A 116 -6.91 -25.92 -8.45
C LYS A 116 -8.26 -26.19 -9.14
N GLY A 117 -8.90 -25.16 -9.70
CA GLY A 117 -10.24 -25.25 -10.28
C GLY A 117 -11.36 -25.33 -9.24
N GLU A 118 -11.06 -25.13 -7.96
CA GLU A 118 -12.02 -25.19 -6.85
C GLU A 118 -12.87 -23.91 -6.76
N LEU A 119 -12.38 -22.80 -7.31
CA LEU A 119 -13.02 -21.49 -7.27
C LEU A 119 -12.99 -20.85 -8.67
N GLN A 120 -14.13 -20.31 -9.10
CA GLN A 120 -14.17 -19.51 -10.32
C GLN A 120 -13.61 -18.10 -10.06
N PRO A 121 -12.74 -17.56 -10.94
CA PRO A 121 -12.12 -16.26 -10.73
C PRO A 121 -13.15 -15.14 -10.78
N THR A 122 -13.17 -14.30 -9.75
CA THR A 122 -14.03 -13.12 -9.68
C THR A 122 -13.26 -11.85 -10.08
N ASP A 123 -13.99 -10.75 -10.25
CA ASP A 123 -13.42 -9.42 -10.48
C ASP A 123 -12.44 -9.00 -9.37
N ILE A 124 -12.65 -9.48 -8.14
CA ILE A 124 -11.79 -9.14 -6.99
C ILE A 124 -10.44 -9.84 -7.14
N ASP A 125 -10.45 -11.12 -7.52
CA ASP A 125 -9.24 -11.93 -7.70
C ASP A 125 -8.40 -11.38 -8.85
N LYS A 126 -9.05 -11.05 -9.98
CA LYS A 126 -8.36 -10.47 -11.15
C LYS A 126 -7.78 -9.09 -10.87
N ARG A 127 -8.49 -8.22 -10.14
CA ARG A 127 -7.97 -6.90 -9.75
C ARG A 127 -6.74 -7.02 -8.86
N TYR A 128 -6.81 -7.85 -7.83
CA TYR A 128 -5.68 -8.08 -6.94
C TYR A 128 -4.49 -8.66 -7.72
N TYR A 129 -4.69 -9.78 -8.41
CA TYR A 129 -3.65 -10.44 -9.21
C TYR A 129 -2.95 -9.47 -10.19
N SER A 130 -3.73 -8.72 -10.96
CA SER A 130 -3.18 -7.80 -11.95
C SER A 130 -2.50 -6.58 -11.34
N HIS A 131 -2.98 -6.11 -10.18
CA HIS A 131 -2.34 -5.07 -9.38
C HIS A 131 -0.97 -5.53 -8.89
N GLU A 132 -0.89 -6.63 -8.13
CA GLU A 132 0.39 -7.09 -7.53
C GLU A 132 1.46 -7.37 -8.60
N LEU A 133 1.08 -7.92 -9.76
CA LEU A 133 2.01 -8.14 -10.87
C LEU A 133 2.55 -6.84 -11.45
N ARG A 134 1.67 -5.86 -11.66
CA ARG A 134 2.04 -4.57 -12.24
C ARG A 134 2.88 -3.74 -11.28
N GLU A 135 2.60 -3.84 -9.98
CA GLU A 135 3.41 -3.20 -8.94
C GLU A 135 4.80 -3.84 -8.87
N LEU A 136 4.91 -5.17 -8.96
CA LEU A 136 6.20 -5.86 -9.04
C LEU A 136 7.05 -5.38 -10.22
N GLU A 137 6.47 -5.21 -11.41
CA GLU A 137 7.17 -4.67 -12.58
C GLU A 137 7.74 -3.27 -12.33
N ARG A 138 7.01 -2.42 -11.60
CA ARG A 138 7.45 -1.07 -11.25
C ARG A 138 8.62 -1.12 -10.26
N TYR A 139 8.58 -2.03 -9.29
CA TYR A 139 9.72 -2.28 -8.39
C TYR A 139 10.97 -2.71 -9.15
N HIS A 140 10.83 -3.63 -10.12
CA HIS A 140 11.95 -4.02 -10.99
C HIS A 140 12.48 -2.85 -11.81
N ALA A 141 11.60 -2.01 -12.36
CA ALA A 141 12.00 -0.80 -13.09
C ALA A 141 12.72 0.24 -12.22
N LEU A 142 12.44 0.25 -10.91
CA LEU A 142 13.12 1.09 -9.92
C LEU A 142 14.44 0.46 -9.40
N GLY A 143 14.77 -0.75 -9.83
CA GLY A 143 15.98 -1.46 -9.40
C GLY A 143 15.89 -2.04 -7.98
N VAL A 144 14.68 -2.18 -7.43
CA VAL A 144 14.49 -2.77 -6.10
C VAL A 144 14.60 -4.29 -6.21
N PRO A 145 15.52 -4.93 -5.47
CA PRO A 145 15.67 -6.38 -5.49
C PRO A 145 14.42 -7.10 -4.96
N ASP A 146 14.20 -8.32 -5.43
CA ASP A 146 13.11 -9.16 -4.97
C ASP A 146 13.21 -9.47 -3.47
N GLY A 147 12.07 -9.42 -2.78
CA GLY A 147 11.97 -9.67 -1.34
C GLY A 147 12.48 -8.53 -0.44
N VAL A 148 13.03 -7.45 -1.01
CA VAL A 148 13.47 -6.28 -0.25
C VAL A 148 12.30 -5.31 -0.09
N GLU A 149 12.04 -4.91 1.15
CA GLU A 149 11.12 -3.83 1.45
C GLU A 149 11.84 -2.48 1.32
N ASP A 150 11.25 -1.59 0.53
CA ASP A 150 11.68 -0.20 0.40
C ASP A 150 10.44 0.68 0.52
N GLU A 151 10.23 1.22 1.72
CA GLU A 151 9.09 2.08 2.03
C GLU A 151 9.09 3.38 1.23
N SER A 152 10.27 3.82 0.76
CA SER A 152 10.43 5.08 0.03
C SER A 152 9.85 5.01 -1.39
N VAL A 153 9.78 3.82 -1.98
CA VAL A 153 9.20 3.61 -3.32
C VAL A 153 7.75 3.15 -3.27
N TRP A 154 7.33 2.52 -2.16
CA TRP A 154 6.05 1.82 -2.06
C TRP A 154 4.88 2.71 -2.47
N ASN A 155 4.77 3.91 -1.90
CA ASN A 155 3.62 4.75 -2.16
C ASN A 155 3.48 5.16 -3.63
N ASP A 156 4.60 5.45 -4.30
CA ASP A 156 4.60 5.92 -5.68
C ASP A 156 4.31 4.78 -6.66
N ALA A 157 4.94 3.62 -6.46
CA ALA A 157 4.68 2.40 -7.24
C ALA A 157 3.25 1.87 -7.03
N HIS A 158 2.80 1.79 -5.77
CA HIS A 158 1.44 1.36 -5.42
C HIS A 158 0.39 2.28 -6.01
N THR A 159 0.54 3.59 -5.80
CA THR A 159 -0.44 4.58 -6.29
C THR A 159 -0.52 4.56 -7.82
N ALA A 160 0.61 4.51 -8.52
CA ALA A 160 0.59 4.42 -9.98
C ALA A 160 -0.08 3.13 -10.49
N THR A 161 0.07 2.02 -9.77
CA THR A 161 -0.61 0.76 -10.11
C THR A 161 -2.12 0.84 -9.88
N LEU A 162 -2.56 1.49 -8.80
CA LEU A 162 -3.98 1.78 -8.60
C LEU A 162 -4.55 2.61 -9.75
N GLU A 163 -3.80 3.60 -10.24
CA GLU A 163 -4.20 4.42 -11.39
C GLU A 163 -4.22 3.60 -12.69
N ASP A 164 -3.28 2.68 -12.89
CA ASP A 164 -3.23 1.79 -14.07
C ASP A 164 -4.56 1.07 -14.29
N TYR A 165 -5.12 0.53 -13.19
CA TYR A 165 -6.36 -0.22 -13.19
C TYR A 165 -7.56 0.58 -12.67
N LYS A 166 -7.46 1.90 -12.48
CA LYS A 166 -8.59 2.73 -12.01
C LYS A 166 -9.19 2.22 -10.68
N VAL A 167 -8.37 1.60 -9.84
CA VAL A 167 -8.78 0.95 -8.60
C VAL A 167 -8.79 1.98 -7.46
N ASN A 168 -9.77 1.85 -6.58
CA ASN A 168 -9.81 2.57 -5.33
C ASN A 168 -9.69 1.56 -4.18
N GLU A 169 -8.54 1.57 -3.50
CA GLU A 169 -8.20 0.58 -2.46
C GLU A 169 -9.19 0.59 -1.28
N LYS A 170 -9.79 1.74 -0.94
CA LYS A 170 -10.79 1.80 0.14
C LYS A 170 -12.04 0.99 -0.21
N LYS A 171 -12.43 1.01 -1.48
CA LYS A 171 -13.52 0.16 -2.00
C LYS A 171 -13.09 -1.31 -2.03
N SER A 172 -11.87 -1.60 -2.45
CA SER A 172 -11.33 -2.97 -2.47
C SER A 172 -11.27 -3.59 -1.07
N HIS A 173 -10.74 -2.87 -0.08
CA HIS A 173 -10.66 -3.32 1.31
C HIS A 173 -12.05 -3.59 1.90
N TYR A 174 -13.04 -2.76 1.61
CA TYR A 174 -14.43 -3.02 2.01
C TYR A 174 -14.96 -4.35 1.46
N ILE A 175 -14.64 -4.66 0.21
CA ILE A 175 -15.04 -5.92 -0.44
C ILE A 175 -14.31 -7.11 0.19
N LEU A 176 -13.00 -6.99 0.45
CA LEU A 176 -12.21 -8.02 1.15
C LEU A 176 -12.78 -8.34 2.53
N GLN A 177 -13.17 -7.33 3.31
CA GLN A 177 -13.81 -7.54 4.61
C GLN A 177 -15.10 -8.36 4.53
N ARG A 178 -15.86 -8.25 3.42
CA ARG A 178 -17.06 -9.07 3.20
C ARG A 178 -16.72 -10.53 2.89
N LEU A 179 -15.64 -10.78 2.15
CA LEU A 179 -15.16 -12.14 1.85
C LEU A 179 -14.68 -12.89 3.10
N LYS A 180 -14.19 -12.16 4.11
CA LYS A 180 -13.74 -12.73 5.40
C LYS A 180 -14.88 -13.15 6.34
N LYS A 181 -16.12 -12.71 6.09
CA LYS A 181 -17.26 -13.09 6.95
C LYS A 181 -17.74 -14.49 6.57
N PRO A 182 -17.98 -15.39 7.54
CA PRO A 182 -18.67 -16.64 7.23
C PRO A 182 -20.04 -16.32 6.64
N MET A 183 -20.42 -17.03 5.57
CA MET A 183 -21.78 -16.99 5.01
C MET A 183 -22.77 -17.29 6.13
N LYS A 184 -23.39 -16.27 6.72
CA LYS A 184 -24.65 -16.47 7.43
C LYS A 184 -25.65 -16.86 6.35
N GLN A 185 -26.11 -18.11 6.40
CA GLN A 185 -27.28 -18.55 5.65
C GLN A 185 -28.39 -17.53 5.91
N GLN A 186 -28.78 -16.82 4.86
CA GLN A 186 -30.03 -16.07 4.89
C GLN A 186 -31.13 -17.14 4.84
N SER A 187 -31.79 -17.29 5.99
CA SER A 187 -33.06 -18.01 6.17
C SER A 187 -34.18 -17.37 5.38
#